data_AF-A0A922SMJ2-F1
#
_entry.id   AF-A0A922SMJ2-F1
#
_cell.length_a   1.000
_cell.length_b   1.000
_cell.length_c   1.000
_cell.angle_alpha   90.00
_cell.angle_beta   90.00
_cell.angle_gamma   90.00
#
_symmetry.space_group_name_H-M   'P 1'
#
loop_
_entity.id
_entity.type
_entity.pdbx_description
1 polymer ?
#
loop_
_entity_poly.entity_id
_entity_poly.type
_entity_poly.pdbx_seq_one_letter_code
_entity_poly.pdbx_strand_id
1 'polypeptide(L)'
;MKYILVALVATIAVVKAQETYGTQYDNVNGEAIVSDDQQFQKVLPEAIVQACAKCNPAQKHLVRVFLEAYSKKMPQEYEKFKDLFDPERKYFPKFEASVAGF
;
A
#
# COMPACT_ATOMS: atom_id res chain seq x y z
N MET A 1 20.52 20.37 -38.44
CA MET A 1 21.33 20.74 -37.25
C MET A 1 20.49 21.40 -36.15
N LYS A 2 19.61 22.36 -36.44
CA LYS A 2 18.77 23.03 -35.41
C LYS A 2 17.79 22.08 -34.67
N TYR A 3 17.20 21.12 -35.37
CA TYR A 3 16.28 20.14 -34.79
C TYR A 3 16.96 19.03 -33.97
N ILE A 4 18.26 18.79 -34.19
CA ILE A 4 19.03 17.78 -33.43
C ILE A 4 19.21 18.24 -31.98
N LEU A 5 19.50 19.54 -31.78
CA LEU A 5 19.58 20.13 -30.45
C LEU A 5 18.21 20.14 -29.74
N VAL A 6 17.12 20.38 -30.47
CA VAL A 6 15.76 20.32 -29.90
C VAL A 6 15.40 18.90 -29.48
N ALA A 7 15.74 17.90 -30.30
CA ALA A 7 15.50 16.49 -29.97
C ALA A 7 16.31 16.04 -28.74
N LEU A 8 17.57 16.48 -28.61
CA LEU A 8 18.42 16.18 -27.44
C LEU A 8 17.93 16.85 -26.16
N VAL A 9 17.42 18.08 -26.23
CA VAL A 9 16.86 18.76 -25.05
C VAL A 9 15.52 18.13 -24.63
N ALA A 10 14.69 17.71 -25.60
CA ALA A 10 13.42 17.04 -25.32
C ALA A 10 13.59 15.68 -24.64
N THR A 11 14.59 14.88 -25.01
CA THR A 11 14.85 13.58 -24.38
C THR A 11 15.31 13.73 -22.93
N ILE A 12 16.11 14.75 -22.61
CA ILE A 12 16.56 15.02 -21.23
C ILE A 12 15.37 15.42 -20.33
N ALA A 13 14.38 16.14 -20.85
CA ALA A 13 13.19 16.49 -20.07
C ALA A 13 12.32 15.27 -19.71
N VAL A 14 12.23 14.27 -20.59
CA VAL A 14 11.49 13.02 -20.34
C VAL A 14 12.15 12.17 -19.24
N VAL A 15 13.48 12.14 -19.17
CA VAL A 15 14.21 11.40 -18.13
C VAL A 15 13.90 11.93 -16.72
N LYS A 16 13.72 13.25 -16.56
CA LYS A 16 13.47 13.85 -15.24
C LYS A 16 12.11 13.50 -14.62
N ALA A 17 11.15 13.02 -15.41
CA ALA A 17 9.84 12.61 -14.89
C ALA A 17 9.85 11.19 -14.30
N GLN A 18 10.79 10.32 -14.71
CA GLN A 18 10.80 8.91 -14.30
C GLN A 18 11.66 8.62 -13.06
N GLU A 19 12.49 9.55 -12.60
CA GLU A 19 13.37 9.31 -11.44
C GLU A 19 12.71 9.54 -10.07
N THR A 20 11.51 10.12 -10.00
CA THR A 20 10.90 10.50 -8.71
C THR A 20 10.02 9.43 -8.06
N TYR A 21 9.90 8.25 -8.66
CA TYR A 21 9.38 7.06 -8.00
C TYR A 21 10.29 5.89 -8.36
N GLY A 22 11.25 5.57 -7.50
CA GLY A 22 12.27 4.57 -7.77
C GLY A 22 11.69 3.17 -7.93
N THR A 23 12.26 2.39 -8.85
CA THR A 23 11.84 1.02 -9.17
C THR A 23 12.06 0.00 -8.05
N GLN A 24 12.62 0.45 -6.93
CA GLN A 24 12.90 -0.35 -5.73
C GLN A 24 11.63 -0.94 -5.08
N TYR A 25 10.43 -0.41 -5.40
CA TYR A 25 9.14 -0.94 -4.93
C TYR A 25 8.27 -1.54 -6.03
N ASP A 26 8.74 -1.56 -7.28
CA ASP A 26 7.92 -1.98 -8.44
C ASP A 26 7.65 -3.49 -8.47
N ASN A 27 8.34 -4.26 -7.63
CA ASN A 27 8.22 -5.73 -7.55
C ASN A 27 7.85 -6.22 -6.15
N VAL A 28 7.25 -5.36 -5.32
CA VAL A 28 6.74 -5.76 -4.01
C VAL A 28 5.50 -6.62 -4.21
N ASN A 29 5.66 -7.94 -4.20
CA ASN A 29 4.53 -8.85 -4.07
C ASN A 29 4.00 -8.75 -2.63
N GLY A 30 2.75 -8.32 -2.46
CA GLY A 30 2.09 -8.27 -1.15
C GLY A 30 2.09 -9.64 -0.45
N GLU A 31 2.05 -10.74 -1.21
CA GLU A 31 2.19 -12.09 -0.68
C GLU A 31 3.59 -12.36 -0.13
N ALA A 32 4.63 -11.78 -0.75
CA ALA A 32 6.01 -11.95 -0.34
C ALA A 32 6.35 -11.17 0.95
N ILE A 33 5.89 -9.91 1.08
CA ILE A 33 6.06 -9.14 2.32
C ILE A 33 5.28 -9.76 3.47
N VAL A 34 4.06 -10.21 3.19
CA VAL A 34 3.30 -10.99 4.16
C VAL A 34 4.14 -12.23 4.49
N SER A 35 4.71 -12.98 3.53
CA SER A 35 5.52 -14.18 3.81
C SER A 35 6.82 -13.99 4.59
N ASP A 36 7.47 -12.84 4.50
CA ASP A 36 8.80 -12.62 5.09
C ASP A 36 8.74 -12.31 6.61
N ASP A 37 7.64 -11.71 7.07
CA ASP A 37 7.40 -11.44 8.49
C ASP A 37 6.31 -12.36 9.05
N GLN A 38 6.72 -13.55 9.48
CA GLN A 38 5.84 -14.62 9.97
C GLN A 38 4.91 -14.19 11.11
N GLN A 39 5.27 -13.14 11.87
CA GLN A 39 4.41 -12.62 12.94
C GLN A 39 3.29 -11.77 12.36
N PHE A 40 3.57 -10.97 11.34
CA PHE A 40 2.57 -10.13 10.70
C PHE A 40 1.50 -10.98 9.99
N GLN A 41 1.88 -12.07 9.30
CA GLN A 41 0.90 -13.00 8.69
C GLN A 41 -0.07 -13.61 9.70
N LYS A 42 0.43 -13.94 10.89
CA LYS A 42 -0.37 -14.64 11.91
C LYS A 42 -1.34 -13.68 12.58
N VAL A 43 -0.92 -12.44 12.80
CA VAL A 43 -1.68 -11.45 13.55
C VAL A 43 -2.67 -10.70 12.66
N LEU A 44 -2.35 -10.46 11.39
CA LEU A 44 -3.17 -9.62 10.52
C LEU A 44 -4.60 -10.18 10.28
N PRO A 45 -4.81 -11.48 10.01
CA PRO A 45 -6.17 -12.04 9.89
C PRO A 45 -6.97 -11.87 11.17
N GLU A 46 -6.34 -12.09 12.34
CA GLU A 46 -6.99 -11.87 13.63
C GLU A 46 -7.34 -10.40 13.82
N ALA A 47 -6.41 -9.48 13.52
CA ALA A 47 -6.62 -8.05 13.64
C ALA A 47 -7.78 -7.57 12.75
N ILE A 48 -7.91 -8.09 11.53
CA ILE A 48 -9.03 -7.75 10.64
C ILE A 48 -10.35 -8.29 11.20
N VAL A 49 -10.43 -9.58 11.53
CA VAL A 49 -11.66 -10.23 12.03
C VAL A 49 -12.13 -9.62 13.35
N GLN A 50 -11.19 -9.30 14.26
CA GLN A 50 -11.47 -8.72 15.57
C GLN A 50 -11.45 -7.18 15.58
N ALA A 51 -11.45 -6.53 14.41
CA ALA A 51 -11.44 -5.08 14.30
C ALA A 51 -10.35 -4.39 15.15
N CYS A 52 -9.13 -4.93 15.13
CA CYS A 52 -7.95 -4.43 15.84
C CYS A 52 -8.16 -4.31 17.36
N ALA A 53 -9.00 -5.18 17.97
CA ALA A 53 -9.31 -5.13 19.40
C ALA A 53 -8.08 -5.20 20.31
N LYS A 54 -7.03 -5.92 19.88
CA LYS A 54 -5.76 -6.08 20.61
C LYS A 54 -4.71 -5.02 20.27
N CYS A 55 -4.97 -4.14 19.33
CA CYS A 55 -4.01 -3.14 18.87
C CYS A 55 -3.90 -1.99 19.87
N ASN A 56 -2.66 -1.57 20.17
CA ASN A 56 -2.40 -0.36 20.95
C ASN A 56 -2.57 0.91 20.09
N PRO A 57 -2.59 2.12 20.68
CA PRO A 57 -2.82 3.36 19.93
C PRO A 57 -1.80 3.61 18.80
N ALA A 58 -0.52 3.31 19.03
CA ALA A 58 0.51 3.49 18.00
C ALA A 58 0.32 2.54 16.82
N GLN A 59 -0.06 1.29 17.08
CA GLN A 59 -0.38 0.31 16.05
C GLN A 59 -1.60 0.75 15.23
N LYS A 60 -2.66 1.22 15.89
CA LYS A 60 -3.86 1.72 15.20
C LYS A 60 -3.55 2.93 14.31
N HIS A 61 -2.73 3.87 14.79
CA HIS A 61 -2.26 5.00 14.01
C HIS A 61 -1.51 4.55 12.75
N LEU A 62 -0.55 3.63 12.91
CA LEU A 62 0.21 3.08 11.78
C LEU A 62 -0.68 2.35 10.77
N VAL A 63 -1.63 1.55 11.25
CA VAL A 63 -2.60 0.85 10.38
C VAL A 63 -3.44 1.86 9.62
N ARG A 64 -3.96 2.91 10.27
CA ARG A 64 -4.72 3.96 9.59
C ARG A 64 -3.90 4.62 8.49
N VAL A 65 -2.68 5.09 8.81
CA VAL A 65 -1.80 5.75 7.83
C VAL A 65 -1.51 4.81 6.65
N PHE A 66 -1.26 3.53 6.94
CA PHE A 66 -1.06 2.51 5.92
C PHE A 66 -2.30 2.34 5.02
N LEU A 67 -3.49 2.11 5.58
CA LEU A 67 -4.72 1.92 4.80
C LEU A 67 -5.07 3.17 3.97
N GLU A 68 -4.90 4.37 4.53
CA GLU A 68 -5.12 5.63 3.82
C GLU A 68 -4.13 5.82 2.66
N ALA A 69 -2.84 5.56 2.88
CA ALA A 69 -1.84 5.66 1.83
C ALA A 69 -2.04 4.58 0.76
N TYR A 70 -2.36 3.37 1.18
CA TYR A 70 -2.50 2.22 0.27
C TYR A 70 -3.70 2.39 -0.64
N SER A 71 -4.85 2.77 -0.08
CA SER A 71 -6.07 3.05 -0.85
C SER A 71 -5.91 4.21 -1.84
N LYS A 72 -5.13 5.25 -1.51
CA LYS A 72 -4.91 6.41 -2.39
C LYS A 72 -3.86 6.17 -3.48
N LYS A 73 -2.77 5.49 -3.13
CA LYS A 73 -1.62 5.33 -4.04
C LYS A 73 -1.69 4.09 -4.92
N MET A 74 -2.31 3.01 -4.43
CA MET A 74 -2.36 1.71 -5.10
C MET A 74 -3.76 1.09 -4.92
N PRO A 75 -4.80 1.69 -5.52
CA PRO A 75 -6.19 1.30 -5.27
C PRO A 75 -6.53 -0.12 -5.74
N GLN A 76 -5.92 -0.60 -6.84
CA GLN A 76 -6.17 -1.95 -7.35
C GLN A 76 -5.59 -3.01 -6.42
N GLU A 77 -4.39 -2.77 -5.91
CA GLU A 77 -3.70 -3.62 -4.95
C GLU A 77 -4.41 -3.58 -3.61
N TYR A 78 -4.97 -2.44 -3.22
CA TYR A 78 -5.79 -2.31 -2.03
C TYR A 78 -7.05 -3.17 -2.10
N GLU A 79 -7.74 -3.24 -3.26
CA GLU A 79 -8.87 -4.16 -3.43
C GLU A 79 -8.42 -5.62 -3.36
N LYS A 80 -7.32 -5.99 -4.01
CA LYS A 80 -6.76 -7.36 -3.92
C LYS A 80 -6.39 -7.73 -2.48
N PHE A 81 -5.81 -6.80 -1.73
CA PHE A 81 -5.50 -6.98 -0.32
C PHE A 81 -6.78 -7.24 0.48
N LYS A 82 -7.84 -6.46 0.27
CA LYS A 82 -9.13 -6.71 0.90
C LYS A 82 -9.72 -8.06 0.50
N ASP A 83 -9.61 -8.45 -0.77
CA ASP A 83 -10.10 -9.75 -1.25
C ASP A 83 -9.32 -10.94 -0.66
N LEU A 84 -8.03 -10.78 -0.45
CA LEU A 84 -7.16 -11.81 0.13
C LEU A 84 -7.59 -12.16 1.57
N PHE A 85 -8.03 -11.16 2.34
CA PHE A 85 -8.34 -11.32 3.76
C PHE A 85 -9.85 -11.33 4.07
N ASP A 86 -10.69 -10.74 3.22
CA ASP A 86 -12.12 -10.56 3.42
C ASP A 86 -12.88 -10.38 2.08
N PRO A 87 -12.98 -11.44 1.27
CA PRO A 87 -13.64 -11.39 -0.03
C PRO A 87 -15.13 -11.04 0.07
N GLU A 88 -15.77 -11.33 1.21
CA GLU A 88 -17.18 -11.00 1.49
C GLU A 88 -17.37 -9.59 2.08
N ARG A 89 -16.28 -8.84 2.32
CA ARG A 89 -16.30 -7.51 2.96
C ARG A 89 -17.03 -7.47 4.31
N LYS A 90 -16.97 -8.56 5.07
CA LYS A 90 -17.66 -8.73 6.35
C LYS A 90 -16.92 -8.06 7.53
N TYR A 91 -15.60 -7.98 7.46
CA TYR A 91 -14.72 -7.56 8.56
C TYR A 91 -14.03 -6.22 8.28
N PHE A 92 -13.61 -5.94 7.05
CA PHE A 92 -12.90 -4.72 6.69
C PHE A 92 -13.60 -3.43 7.07
N PRO A 93 -14.92 -3.26 6.84
CA PRO A 93 -15.59 -2.03 7.24
C PRO A 93 -15.46 -1.74 8.75
N LYS A 94 -15.50 -2.78 9.59
CA LYS A 94 -15.32 -2.65 11.04
C LYS A 94 -13.86 -2.40 11.41
N PHE A 95 -12.94 -3.05 10.70
CA PHE A 95 -11.50 -2.87 10.90
C PHE A 95 -11.05 -1.45 10.53
N GLU A 96 -11.48 -0.92 9.38
CA GLU A 96 -11.22 0.47 8.97
C GLU A 96 -11.81 1.47 9.98
N ALA A 97 -13.05 1.24 10.41
CA ALA A 97 -13.70 2.09 11.41
C ALA A 97 -12.96 2.08 12.76
N SER A 98 -12.34 0.97 13.17
CA SER A 98 -11.68 0.86 14.47
C SER A 98 -10.33 1.60 14.54
N VAL A 99 -9.77 1.98 13.39
CA VAL A 99 -8.51 2.73 13.28
C VAL A 99 -8.70 4.17 12.79
N ALA A 100 -9.86 4.52 12.21
CA ALA A 100 -10.13 5.83 11.61
C ALA A 100 -9.89 7.04 12.54
N GLY A 101 -9.99 6.85 13.85
CA GLY A 101 -9.80 7.90 14.86
C GLY A 101 -8.39 8.03 15.45
N PHE A 102 -7.44 7.19 15.04
CA PHE A 102 -6.06 7.16 15.56
C PHE A 102 -5.08 7.91 14.66
#